data_AF-A0A410PZ07-F1
#
_entry.id   AF-A0A410PZ07-F1
#
_cell.length_a   1.000
_cell.length_b   1.000
_cell.length_c   1.000
_cell.angle_alpha   90.00
_cell.angle_beta   90.00
_cell.angle_gamma   90.00
#
_symmetry.space_group_name_H-M   'P 1'
#
loop_
_entity.id
_entity.type
_entity.pdbx_description
1 polymer ?
#
loop_
_entity_poly.entity_id
_entity_poly.type
_entity_poly.pdbx_seq_one_letter_code
_entity_poly.pdbx_strand_id
1 'polypeptide(L)'
;MKHNLPVSIFAGALALAVLLPGCSLFHKSQQTSATPESSPSSLSSFPASSLPDSSSEDPVSGHVVTPNEPADSQPGRVLTITTDSEAFNQKFAGNPVDKAYIKESDQAVSTVDMVNVSRKYAGLWQKEIDHAWSGLQKKMSADSSGKPAELKAEQQKWEDGKDAALKKITSSALSAGGSMAEVNAASQEMDFYRSRAAQLYRELYNYDKNYSYAFTG
;
A
#
# COMPACT_ATOMS: atom_id res chain seq x y z
N MET A 1 -28.16 49.56 -21.46
CA MET A 1 -29.39 48.76 -21.33
C MET A 1 -29.01 47.50 -20.57
N LYS A 2 -29.16 47.47 -19.24
CA LYS A 2 -30.35 47.02 -18.48
C LYS A 2 -30.65 45.51 -18.62
N HIS A 3 -30.33 44.77 -17.54
CA HIS A 3 -31.13 43.68 -16.90
C HIS A 3 -31.17 42.31 -17.64
N ASN A 4 -31.06 41.11 -17.04
CA ASN A 4 -31.21 40.61 -15.66
C ASN A 4 -30.63 39.18 -15.51
N LEU A 5 -30.18 38.84 -14.29
CA LEU A 5 -30.10 37.47 -13.74
C LEU A 5 -31.50 36.95 -13.36
N PRO A 6 -31.67 35.62 -13.22
CA PRO A 6 -32.44 35.11 -12.09
C PRO A 6 -31.65 34.14 -11.21
N VAL A 7 -31.66 34.50 -9.93
CA VAL A 7 -31.44 33.65 -8.75
C VAL A 7 -32.63 32.69 -8.62
N SER A 8 -32.36 31.41 -8.31
CA SER A 8 -33.35 30.50 -7.74
C SER A 8 -32.81 29.88 -6.47
N ILE A 9 -33.36 30.34 -5.35
CA ILE A 9 -33.28 29.74 -4.02
C ILE A 9 -34.57 28.94 -3.85
N PHE A 10 -34.50 27.67 -3.48
CA PHE A 10 -35.56 27.04 -2.70
C PHE A 10 -34.95 26.13 -1.63
N ALA A 11 -35.26 26.49 -0.39
CA ALA A 11 -34.99 25.74 0.82
C ALA A 11 -35.95 24.55 0.94
N GLY A 12 -35.50 23.48 1.57
CA GLY A 12 -36.32 22.34 1.97
C GLY A 12 -35.66 21.59 3.11
N ALA A 13 -35.84 22.10 4.33
CA ALA A 13 -35.55 21.36 5.55
C ALA A 13 -36.74 20.42 5.85
N LEU A 14 -36.47 19.13 6.06
CA LEU A 14 -37.40 18.24 6.74
C LEU A 14 -36.61 17.35 7.71
N ALA A 15 -36.76 17.64 9.00
CA ALA A 15 -36.35 16.77 10.08
C ALA A 15 -37.48 15.75 10.34
N LEU A 16 -37.13 14.48 10.56
CA LEU A 16 -38.00 13.53 11.26
C LEU A 16 -37.16 12.76 12.28
N ALA A 17 -37.40 13.06 13.55
CA ALA A 17 -36.92 12.29 14.69
C ALA A 17 -37.99 11.25 15.07
N VAL A 18 -37.58 10.01 15.37
CA VAL A 18 -38.40 9.03 16.09
C VAL A 18 -37.57 8.41 17.21
N LEU A 19 -38.15 8.41 18.41
CA LEU A 19 -37.61 7.96 19.70
C LEU A 19 -37.99 6.48 19.98
N LEU A 20 -37.02 5.72 20.54
CA LEU A 20 -37.00 4.69 21.64
C LEU A 20 -38.30 3.91 22.03
N PRO A 21 -38.30 2.68 22.66
CA PRO A 21 -37.39 2.19 23.73
C PRO A 21 -37.20 0.63 23.91
N GLY A 22 -36.45 0.21 24.96
CA GLY A 22 -36.61 -1.09 25.68
C GLY A 22 -35.37 -2.00 25.70
N CYS A 23 -34.54 -2.10 26.75
CA CYS A 23 -34.69 -2.69 28.09
C CYS A 23 -34.82 -4.24 28.16
N SER A 24 -33.85 -4.84 28.88
CA SER A 24 -34.03 -5.88 29.92
C SER A 24 -33.67 -7.36 29.67
N LEU A 25 -32.73 -7.81 30.54
CA LEU A 25 -32.76 -9.01 31.41
C LEU A 25 -32.26 -10.40 30.92
N PHE A 26 -31.15 -10.82 31.56
CA PHE A 26 -30.88 -12.10 32.25
C PHE A 26 -31.14 -13.47 31.60
N HIS A 27 -30.07 -14.29 31.52
CA HIS A 27 -29.93 -15.69 32.03
C HIS A 27 -28.43 -16.08 31.89
N LYS A 28 -27.60 -16.20 32.92
CA LYS A 28 -27.45 -17.20 34.01
C LYS A 28 -27.19 -18.66 33.57
N SER A 29 -25.94 -19.05 33.81
CA SER A 29 -25.37 -20.36 34.25
C SER A 29 -25.41 -21.61 33.36
N GLN A 30 -24.22 -22.16 33.10
CA GLN A 30 -23.65 -23.43 33.65
C GLN A 30 -22.34 -23.71 32.88
N GLN A 31 -21.14 -23.66 33.47
CA GLN A 31 -20.51 -24.52 34.47
C GLN A 31 -20.40 -26.00 34.03
N THR A 32 -19.21 -26.39 33.58
CA THR A 32 -18.57 -27.68 33.94
C THR A 32 -17.05 -27.53 33.87
N SER A 33 -16.43 -27.85 35.00
CA SER A 33 -14.99 -27.93 35.24
C SER A 33 -14.45 -29.31 34.83
N ALA A 34 -13.18 -29.38 34.42
CA ALA A 34 -12.22 -30.40 34.88
C ALA A 34 -10.79 -30.07 34.40
N THR A 35 -9.91 -29.80 35.35
CA THR A 35 -8.44 -30.00 35.32
C THR A 35 -8.13 -31.18 36.25
N PRO A 36 -6.88 -31.65 36.43
CA PRO A 36 -5.70 -31.78 35.55
C PRO A 36 -5.16 -33.24 35.54
N GLU A 37 -4.14 -33.58 34.73
CA GLU A 37 -3.23 -34.67 35.11
C GLU A 37 -1.82 -34.47 34.54
N SER A 38 -0.82 -34.79 35.36
CA SER A 38 0.59 -34.46 35.24
C SER A 38 1.42 -35.55 34.53
N SER A 39 2.61 -35.13 34.08
CA SER A 39 3.70 -35.84 33.38
C SER A 39 4.25 -37.09 34.10
N PRO A 40 5.17 -37.88 33.48
CA PRO A 40 6.59 -37.53 33.55
C PRO A 40 7.47 -37.89 32.33
N SER A 41 8.70 -37.37 32.44
CA SER A 41 9.86 -37.33 31.54
C SER A 41 10.40 -38.65 31.00
N SER A 42 11.07 -38.56 29.84
CA SER A 42 12.17 -39.46 29.46
C SER A 42 13.32 -38.66 28.84
N LEU A 43 14.46 -38.70 29.52
CA LEU A 43 15.78 -38.22 29.11
C LEU A 43 16.37 -39.19 28.07
N SER A 44 17.03 -38.69 27.02
CA SER A 44 18.28 -39.30 26.55
C SER A 44 19.04 -38.45 25.52
N SER A 45 20.24 -38.03 25.95
CA SER A 45 21.52 -38.09 25.23
C SER A 45 21.77 -37.26 23.97
N PHE A 46 22.66 -36.27 24.12
CA PHE A 46 23.48 -35.64 23.07
C PHE A 46 24.39 -36.68 22.37
N PRO A 47 24.89 -36.36 21.16
CA PRO A 47 26.28 -35.90 21.13
C PRO A 47 26.57 -34.66 20.26
N ALA A 48 27.60 -33.98 20.74
CA ALA A 48 28.51 -32.99 20.17
C ALA A 48 28.49 -32.65 18.66
N SER A 49 28.44 -31.33 18.44
CA SER A 49 29.43 -30.52 17.72
C SER A 49 29.56 -30.65 16.20
N SER A 50 29.03 -29.63 15.53
CA SER A 50 29.71 -28.98 14.40
C SER A 50 29.40 -27.48 14.43
N LEU A 51 30.47 -26.70 14.52
CA LEU A 51 30.48 -25.24 14.35
C LEU A 51 29.92 -24.88 12.98
N PRO A 52 29.09 -23.83 12.84
CA PRO A 52 29.04 -23.09 11.59
C PRO A 52 30.17 -22.05 11.59
N ASP A 53 31.04 -22.22 10.60
CA ASP A 53 32.00 -21.24 10.13
C ASP A 53 31.32 -19.87 9.95
N SER A 54 31.90 -18.85 10.57
CA SER A 54 31.46 -17.47 10.46
C SER A 54 31.99 -16.93 9.15
N SER A 55 31.24 -17.14 8.07
CA SER A 55 31.43 -16.42 6.82
C SER A 55 30.40 -15.30 6.74
N SER A 56 30.92 -14.08 6.77
CA SER A 56 30.18 -12.84 6.56
C SER A 56 29.64 -12.84 5.13
N GLU A 57 28.32 -12.79 4.98
CA GLU A 57 27.70 -12.47 3.70
C GLU A 57 26.75 -11.28 3.87
N ASP A 58 26.98 -10.30 3.02
CA ASP A 58 26.33 -8.99 2.92
C ASP A 58 24.78 -9.08 2.89
N PRO A 59 24.05 -8.08 3.40
CA PRO A 59 22.61 -8.00 3.18
C PRO A 59 22.34 -7.39 1.80
N VAL A 60 22.60 -8.14 0.72
CA VAL A 60 21.97 -7.88 -0.58
C VAL A 60 20.77 -8.83 -0.71
N SER A 61 19.66 -8.41 -0.12
CA SER A 61 18.34 -8.87 -0.56
C SER A 61 17.63 -7.69 -1.19
N GLY A 62 18.14 -7.28 -2.34
CA GLY A 62 17.42 -6.42 -3.26
C GLY A 62 16.49 -7.30 -4.08
N HIS A 63 15.25 -7.48 -3.62
CA HIS A 63 14.23 -8.13 -4.43
C HIS A 63 13.95 -7.23 -5.65
N VAL A 64 14.44 -7.64 -6.83
CA VAL A 64 14.17 -7.00 -8.11
C VAL A 64 12.73 -7.33 -8.50
N VAL A 65 11.87 -6.32 -8.59
CA VAL A 65 10.50 -6.53 -9.06
C VAL A 65 10.45 -6.25 -10.55
N THR A 66 10.23 -7.28 -11.35
CA THR A 66 9.69 -7.14 -12.71
C THR A 66 8.23 -6.69 -12.58
N PRO A 67 7.70 -5.71 -13.34
CA PRO A 67 6.39 -5.08 -13.08
C PRO A 67 5.15 -5.99 -12.96
N ASN A 68 5.28 -7.30 -13.20
CA ASN A 68 4.21 -8.31 -13.16
C ASN A 68 4.44 -9.46 -12.15
N GLU A 69 5.49 -9.45 -11.32
CA GLU A 69 5.76 -10.49 -10.33
C GLU A 69 5.44 -10.00 -8.91
N PRO A 70 4.76 -10.79 -8.05
CA PRO A 70 4.51 -10.39 -6.68
C PRO A 70 5.81 -10.46 -5.89
N ALA A 71 6.34 -9.30 -5.55
CA ALA A 71 7.47 -9.21 -4.65
C ALA A 71 7.05 -9.45 -3.21
N ASP A 72 7.92 -10.06 -2.42
CA ASP A 72 7.74 -10.15 -0.98
C ASP A 72 7.95 -8.77 -0.34
N SER A 73 6.87 -7.99 -0.25
CA SER A 73 6.83 -6.71 0.47
C SER A 73 7.35 -6.88 1.89
N GLN A 74 8.37 -6.09 2.25
CA GLN A 74 8.95 -6.08 3.61
C GLN A 74 8.63 -4.75 4.30
N PRO A 75 8.09 -4.78 5.53
CA PRO A 75 7.82 -3.55 6.27
C PRO A 75 9.08 -2.70 6.45
N GLY A 76 8.95 -1.38 6.26
CA GLY A 76 10.05 -0.42 6.40
C GLY A 76 11.11 -0.41 5.31
N ARG A 77 11.00 -1.26 4.30
CA ARG A 77 11.80 -1.16 3.08
C ARG A 77 10.92 -0.89 1.87
N VAL A 78 11.48 -0.14 0.91
CA VAL A 78 10.85 0.05 -0.39
C VAL A 78 11.42 -0.98 -1.36
N LEU A 79 10.56 -1.59 -2.16
CA LEU A 79 11.00 -2.53 -3.18
C LEU A 79 11.80 -1.82 -4.27
N THR A 80 12.84 -2.49 -4.77
CA THR A 80 13.62 -1.96 -5.90
C THR A 80 12.78 -2.07 -7.17
N ILE A 81 12.52 -0.93 -7.81
CA ILE A 81 11.84 -0.88 -9.11
C ILE A 81 12.91 -0.81 -10.20
N THR A 82 12.89 -1.78 -11.10
CA THR A 82 13.75 -1.82 -12.27
C THR A 82 12.88 -1.76 -13.51
N THR A 83 13.13 -0.78 -14.37
CA THR A 83 12.52 -0.67 -15.70
C THR A 83 13.59 -0.77 -16.78
N ASP A 84 13.14 -0.69 -18.03
CA ASP A 84 13.94 -0.53 -19.24
C ASP A 84 14.84 0.73 -19.29
N SER A 85 14.75 1.65 -18.31
CA SER A 85 15.51 2.90 -18.31
C SER A 85 16.27 3.08 -17.00
N GLU A 86 17.58 2.84 -17.04
CA GLU A 86 18.47 3.00 -15.88
C GLU A 86 18.44 4.43 -15.31
N ALA A 87 18.39 5.44 -16.20
CA ALA A 87 18.28 6.84 -15.78
C ALA A 87 16.96 7.13 -15.04
N PHE A 88 15.86 6.50 -15.47
CA PHE A 88 14.60 6.58 -14.75
C PHE A 88 14.70 5.87 -13.40
N ASN A 89 15.25 4.65 -13.36
CA ASN A 89 15.42 3.87 -12.14
C ASN A 89 16.15 4.69 -11.06
N GLN A 90 17.25 5.35 -11.44
CA GLN A 90 18.02 6.23 -10.55
C GLN A 90 17.22 7.44 -10.06
N LYS A 91 16.50 8.12 -10.96
CA LYS A 91 15.63 9.27 -10.58
C LYS A 91 14.52 8.83 -9.63
N PHE A 92 13.86 7.70 -9.94
CA PHE A 92 12.78 7.18 -9.14
C PHE A 92 13.26 6.69 -7.77
N ALA A 93 14.42 6.02 -7.67
CA ALA A 93 15.01 5.65 -6.39
C ALA A 93 15.29 6.86 -5.47
N GLY A 94 15.48 8.05 -6.05
CA GLY A 94 15.68 9.30 -5.33
C GLY A 94 14.40 10.06 -4.94
N ASN A 95 13.21 9.48 -5.13
CA ASN A 95 11.93 10.18 -4.93
C ASN A 95 11.70 10.62 -3.46
N PRO A 96 11.01 11.75 -3.23
CA PRO A 96 10.82 12.29 -1.89
C PRO A 96 9.85 11.48 -1.02
N VAL A 97 8.92 10.73 -1.64
CA VAL A 97 7.93 9.92 -0.91
C VAL A 97 8.61 8.75 -0.21
N ASP A 98 9.44 7.98 -0.93
CA ASP A 98 10.23 6.87 -0.38
C ASP A 98 11.20 7.34 0.69
N LYS A 99 11.90 8.46 0.46
CA LYS A 99 12.81 9.04 1.46
C LYS A 99 12.09 9.35 2.76
N ALA A 100 10.90 9.92 2.68
CA ALA A 100 10.10 10.23 3.85
C ALA A 100 9.54 8.95 4.51
N TYR A 101 9.09 7.97 3.71
CA TYR A 101 8.62 6.66 4.22
C TYR A 101 9.69 5.94 5.01
N ILE A 102 10.90 5.80 4.44
CA ILE A 102 12.03 5.13 5.10
C ILE A 102 12.32 5.83 6.44
N LYS A 103 12.44 7.17 6.42
CA LYS A 103 12.71 7.95 7.63
C LYS A 103 11.65 7.75 8.72
N GLU A 104 10.37 7.72 8.37
CA GLU A 104 9.29 7.55 9.36
C GLU A 104 9.14 6.08 9.79
N SER A 105 9.40 5.13 8.89
CA SER A 105 9.39 3.72 9.24
C SER A 105 10.53 3.33 10.17
N ASP A 106 11.70 3.98 10.07
CA ASP A 106 12.81 3.79 11.01
C ASP A 106 12.46 4.22 12.45
N GLN A 107 11.40 5.02 12.61
CA GLN A 107 10.90 5.48 13.91
C GLN A 107 9.73 4.64 14.43
N ALA A 108 9.18 3.73 13.62
CA ALA A 108 8.06 2.89 14.01
C ALA A 108 8.54 1.75 14.92
N VAL A 109 8.08 1.75 16.18
CA VAL A 109 8.51 0.77 17.21
C VAL A 109 7.43 -0.26 17.57
N SER A 110 6.21 -0.08 17.06
CA SER A 110 5.08 -0.99 17.26
C SER A 110 4.45 -1.43 15.94
N THR A 111 3.74 -2.55 15.96
CA THR A 111 2.99 -3.03 14.78
C THR A 111 1.95 -2.01 14.31
N VAL A 112 1.33 -1.27 15.25
CA VAL A 112 0.39 -0.19 14.95
C VAL A 112 1.10 0.96 14.24
N ASP A 113 2.29 1.36 14.70
CA ASP A 113 3.07 2.41 14.03
C ASP A 113 3.44 2.00 12.61
N MET A 114 3.93 0.78 12.42
CA MET A 114 4.31 0.26 11.10
C MET A 114 3.10 0.25 10.14
N VAL A 115 1.94 -0.19 10.60
CA VAL A 115 0.69 -0.16 9.81
C VAL A 115 0.31 1.26 9.44
N ASN A 116 0.36 2.19 10.39
CA ASN A 116 -0.01 3.59 10.17
C ASN A 116 0.92 4.28 9.18
N VAL A 117 2.23 4.04 9.30
CA VAL A 117 3.22 4.56 8.35
C VAL A 117 2.95 3.99 6.95
N SER A 118 2.81 2.67 6.79
CA SER A 118 2.55 2.08 5.47
C SER A 118 1.25 2.61 4.84
N ARG A 119 0.16 2.74 5.61
CA ARG A 119 -1.11 3.31 5.11
C ARG A 119 -1.00 4.80 4.74
N LYS A 120 -0.27 5.58 5.54
CA LYS A 120 0.01 6.99 5.23
C LYS A 120 0.70 7.11 3.87
N TYR A 121 1.73 6.32 3.63
CA TYR A 121 2.50 6.38 2.39
C TYR A 121 1.80 5.72 1.20
N ALA A 122 0.95 4.72 1.43
CA ALA A 122 0.00 4.24 0.42
C ALA A 122 -0.89 5.38 -0.11
N GLY A 123 -1.46 6.18 0.80
CA GLY A 123 -2.27 7.35 0.43
C GLY A 123 -1.49 8.46 -0.26
N LEU A 124 -0.21 8.64 0.05
CA LEU A 124 0.66 9.57 -0.69
C LEU A 124 0.98 9.04 -2.10
N TRP A 125 1.29 7.76 -2.23
CA TRP A 125 1.52 7.14 -3.54
C TRP A 125 0.27 7.15 -4.42
N GLN A 126 -0.92 7.01 -3.85
CA GLN A 126 -2.17 7.19 -4.60
C GLN A 126 -2.29 8.61 -5.17
N LYS A 127 -1.92 9.65 -4.41
CA LYS A 127 -1.90 11.03 -4.93
C LYS A 127 -0.85 11.23 -6.02
N GLU A 128 0.27 10.52 -5.92
CA GLU A 128 1.30 10.52 -6.96
C GLU A 128 0.81 9.88 -8.27
N ILE A 129 -0.06 8.86 -8.22
CA ILE A 129 -0.71 8.29 -9.41
C ILE A 129 -1.54 9.36 -10.13
N ASP A 130 -2.40 10.08 -9.40
CA ASP A 130 -3.23 11.15 -9.97
C ASP A 130 -2.37 12.26 -10.59
N HIS A 131 -1.29 12.64 -9.89
CA HIS A 131 -0.36 13.66 -10.37
C HIS A 131 0.39 13.22 -11.63
N ALA A 132 0.99 12.02 -11.61
CA ALA A 132 1.72 11.46 -12.75
C ALA A 132 0.80 11.29 -13.96
N TRP A 133 -0.42 10.78 -13.76
CA TRP A 133 -1.41 10.63 -14.81
C TRP A 133 -1.83 11.98 -15.41
N SER A 134 -2.13 12.99 -14.58
CA SER A 134 -2.46 14.33 -15.05
C SER A 134 -1.32 14.97 -15.84
N GLY A 135 -0.08 14.82 -15.35
CA GLY A 135 1.13 15.29 -16.03
C GLY A 135 1.30 14.60 -17.40
N LEU A 136 1.14 13.27 -17.43
CA LEU A 136 1.24 12.47 -18.64
C LEU A 136 0.17 12.84 -19.66
N GLN A 137 -1.10 12.99 -19.25
CA GLN A 137 -2.19 13.44 -20.13
C GLN A 137 -1.91 14.79 -20.79
N LYS A 138 -1.36 15.76 -20.04
CA LYS A 138 -1.00 17.07 -20.57
C LYS A 138 0.11 16.99 -21.62
N LYS A 139 1.08 16.09 -21.43
CA LYS A 139 2.19 15.93 -22.39
C LYS A 139 1.76 15.14 -23.63
N MET A 140 0.90 14.13 -23.45
CA MET A 140 0.37 13.30 -24.53
C MET A 140 -0.65 14.03 -25.43
N SER A 141 -1.17 15.20 -25.05
CA SER A 141 -2.14 15.91 -25.88
C SER A 141 -1.58 16.34 -27.25
N ALA A 142 -0.25 16.47 -27.35
CA ALA A 142 0.45 16.76 -28.60
C ALA A 142 0.96 15.50 -29.31
N ASP A 143 0.77 14.32 -28.72
CA ASP A 143 1.21 13.04 -29.29
C ASP A 143 0.07 12.44 -30.14
N SER A 144 0.30 12.35 -31.45
CA SER A 144 -0.64 11.79 -32.41
C SER A 144 -0.42 10.30 -32.71
N SER A 145 0.47 9.63 -31.97
CA SER A 145 0.70 8.19 -32.09
C SER A 145 -0.44 7.39 -31.44
N GLY A 146 -0.40 6.05 -31.54
CA GLY A 146 -1.34 5.16 -30.84
C GLY A 146 -1.13 5.09 -29.32
N LYS A 147 0.06 5.49 -28.84
CA LYS A 147 0.49 5.32 -27.45
C LYS A 147 -0.42 6.00 -26.42
N PRO A 148 -0.92 7.24 -26.63
CA PRO A 148 -1.86 7.86 -25.69
C PRO A 148 -3.17 7.09 -25.51
N ALA A 149 -3.66 6.40 -26.54
CA ALA A 149 -4.88 5.60 -26.45
C ALA A 149 -4.63 4.32 -25.64
N GLU A 150 -3.50 3.64 -25.89
CA GLU A 150 -3.06 2.46 -25.14
C GLU A 150 -2.91 2.78 -23.64
N LEU A 151 -2.19 3.85 -23.30
CA LEU A 151 -1.98 4.26 -21.91
C LEU A 151 -3.28 4.62 -21.17
N LYS A 152 -4.26 5.21 -21.87
CA LYS A 152 -5.60 5.47 -21.30
C LYS A 152 -6.34 4.17 -21.01
N ALA A 153 -6.28 3.20 -21.93
CA ALA A 153 -6.89 1.90 -21.73
C ALA A 153 -6.23 1.13 -20.57
N GLU A 154 -4.90 1.19 -20.46
CA GLU A 154 -4.16 0.59 -19.35
C GLU A 154 -4.50 1.24 -18.01
N GLN A 155 -4.57 2.58 -17.94
CA GLN A 155 -4.99 3.26 -16.71
C GLN A 155 -6.42 2.88 -16.33
N GLN A 156 -7.36 2.88 -17.28
CA GLN A 156 -8.74 2.47 -17.00
C GLN A 156 -8.80 1.04 -16.47
N LYS A 157 -8.10 0.10 -17.10
CA LYS A 157 -8.04 -1.30 -16.67
C LYS A 157 -7.47 -1.44 -15.26
N TRP A 158 -6.44 -0.66 -14.92
CA TRP A 158 -5.87 -0.66 -13.58
C TRP A 158 -6.87 -0.13 -12.55
N GLU A 159 -7.57 0.97 -12.85
CA GLU A 159 -8.62 1.52 -11.98
C GLU A 159 -9.78 0.54 -11.76
N ASP A 160 -10.25 -0.10 -12.84
CA ASP A 160 -11.34 -1.09 -12.77
C ASP A 160 -10.95 -2.32 -11.93
N GLY A 161 -9.67 -2.69 -11.95
CA GLY A 161 -9.12 -3.82 -11.17
C GLY A 161 -8.69 -3.48 -9.75
N LYS A 162 -8.63 -2.19 -9.40
CA LYS A 162 -8.01 -1.70 -8.16
C LYS A 162 -8.65 -2.28 -6.91
N ASP A 163 -9.97 -2.16 -6.77
CA ASP A 163 -10.68 -2.58 -5.56
C ASP A 163 -10.56 -4.10 -5.33
N ALA A 164 -10.61 -4.88 -6.42
CA ALA A 164 -10.42 -6.32 -6.35
C ALA A 164 -8.99 -6.69 -5.92
N ALA A 165 -7.98 -5.99 -6.43
CA ALA A 165 -6.58 -6.19 -6.03
C ALA A 165 -6.34 -5.84 -4.56
N LEU A 166 -6.85 -4.70 -4.09
CA LEU A 166 -6.73 -4.27 -2.68
C LEU A 166 -7.46 -5.23 -1.72
N LYS A 167 -8.65 -5.69 -2.11
CA LYS A 167 -9.38 -6.72 -1.35
C LYS A 167 -8.58 -8.01 -1.28
N LYS A 168 -7.94 -8.41 -2.38
CA LYS A 168 -7.08 -9.60 -2.42
C LYS A 168 -5.91 -9.46 -1.45
N ILE A 169 -5.18 -8.35 -1.48
CA ILE A 169 -4.06 -8.06 -0.55
C ILE A 169 -4.52 -8.26 0.91
N THR A 170 -5.64 -7.63 1.28
CA THR A 170 -6.18 -7.71 2.64
C THR A 170 -6.56 -9.16 3.00
N SER A 171 -7.28 -9.85 2.11
CA SER A 171 -7.74 -11.22 2.36
C SER A 171 -6.57 -12.21 2.46
N SER A 172 -5.54 -12.08 1.62
CA SER A 172 -4.36 -12.94 1.62
C SER A 172 -3.57 -12.78 2.92
N ALA A 173 -3.42 -11.54 3.40
CA ALA A 173 -2.75 -11.27 4.67
C ALA A 173 -3.52 -11.86 5.86
N LEU A 174 -4.85 -11.70 5.89
CA LEU A 174 -5.69 -12.29 6.95
C LEU A 174 -5.64 -13.82 6.93
N SER A 175 -5.63 -14.44 5.75
CA SER A 175 -5.50 -15.89 5.62
C SER A 175 -4.13 -16.42 6.03
N ALA A 176 -3.06 -15.67 5.81
CA ALA A 176 -1.72 -16.03 6.30
C ALA A 176 -1.63 -15.97 7.83
N GLY A 177 -2.38 -15.06 8.46
CA GLY A 177 -2.47 -14.92 9.92
C GLY A 177 -1.18 -14.44 10.58
N GLY A 178 -1.14 -14.51 11.91
CA GLY A 178 0.00 -14.08 12.73
C GLY A 178 -0.02 -12.59 13.10
N SER A 179 0.86 -12.22 14.04
CA SER A 179 0.95 -10.85 14.59
C SER A 179 1.34 -9.78 13.56
N MET A 180 1.90 -10.19 12.42
CA MET A 180 2.37 -9.30 11.34
C MET A 180 1.42 -9.23 10.14
N ALA A 181 0.28 -9.93 10.16
CA ALA A 181 -0.65 -9.97 9.03
C ALA A 181 -1.06 -8.56 8.57
N GLU A 182 -1.47 -7.70 9.51
CA GLU A 182 -1.91 -6.34 9.17
C GLU A 182 -0.74 -5.46 8.65
N VAL A 183 0.46 -5.62 9.22
CA VAL A 183 1.66 -4.90 8.76
C VAL A 183 1.98 -5.28 7.32
N ASN A 184 1.90 -6.56 6.99
CA ASN A 184 2.13 -7.07 5.64
C ASN A 184 1.07 -6.56 4.65
N ALA A 185 -0.20 -6.55 5.05
CA ALA A 185 -1.29 -6.01 4.23
C ALA A 185 -1.06 -4.54 3.90
N ALA A 186 -0.76 -3.72 4.92
CA ALA A 186 -0.53 -2.29 4.75
C ALA A 186 0.71 -2.01 3.87
N SER A 187 1.77 -2.80 4.02
CA SER A 187 2.98 -2.67 3.20
C SER A 187 2.72 -3.04 1.74
N GLN A 188 1.97 -4.12 1.49
CA GLN A 188 1.55 -4.51 0.13
C GLN A 188 0.62 -3.49 -0.51
N GLU A 189 -0.29 -2.86 0.26
CA GLU A 189 -1.12 -1.76 -0.23
C GLU A 189 -0.27 -0.57 -0.66
N MET A 190 0.74 -0.21 0.13
CA MET A 190 1.70 0.85 -0.24
C MET A 190 2.45 0.50 -1.54
N ASP A 191 2.98 -0.72 -1.64
CA ASP A 191 3.71 -1.17 -2.83
C ASP A 191 2.80 -1.26 -4.08
N PHE A 192 1.52 -1.61 -3.90
CA PHE A 192 0.53 -1.63 -4.99
C PHE A 192 0.39 -0.24 -5.63
N TYR A 193 0.21 0.80 -4.82
CA TYR A 193 0.13 2.17 -5.33
C TYR A 193 1.48 2.67 -5.86
N ARG A 194 2.57 2.42 -5.12
CA ARG A 194 3.92 2.83 -5.52
C ARG A 194 4.32 2.26 -6.88
N SER A 195 4.01 0.99 -7.12
CA SER A 195 4.30 0.31 -8.39
C SER A 195 3.55 0.95 -9.55
N ARG A 196 2.27 1.31 -9.36
CA ARG A 196 1.52 2.00 -10.41
C ARG A 196 2.06 3.42 -10.65
N ALA A 197 2.37 4.16 -9.59
CA ALA A 197 2.98 5.48 -9.73
C ALA A 197 4.31 5.41 -10.49
N ALA A 198 5.14 4.42 -10.22
CA ALA A 198 6.40 4.20 -10.94
C ALA A 198 6.18 3.94 -12.44
N GLN A 199 5.18 3.11 -12.80
CA GLN A 199 4.82 2.88 -14.21
C GLN A 199 4.41 4.18 -14.92
N LEU A 200 3.55 4.98 -14.28
CA LEU A 200 3.11 6.26 -14.85
C LEU A 200 4.24 7.29 -14.94
N TYR A 201 5.09 7.38 -13.92
CA TYR A 201 6.27 8.24 -13.96
C TYR A 201 7.29 7.79 -14.98
N ARG A 202 7.43 6.47 -15.21
CA ARG A 202 8.28 5.93 -16.26
C ARG A 202 7.80 6.39 -17.63
N GLU A 203 6.49 6.36 -17.86
CA GLU A 203 5.91 6.87 -19.10
C GLU A 203 6.04 8.38 -19.23
N LEU A 204 5.73 9.13 -18.17
CA LEU A 204 5.92 10.58 -18.14
C LEU A 204 7.37 10.98 -18.42
N TYR A 205 8.35 10.21 -17.93
CA TYR A 205 9.77 10.46 -18.18
C TYR A 205 10.15 10.46 -19.67
N ASN A 206 9.41 9.72 -20.51
CA ASN A 206 9.62 9.75 -21.97
C ASN A 206 9.25 11.11 -22.59
N TYR A 207 8.30 11.82 -21.98
CA TYR A 207 7.83 13.13 -22.45
C TYR A 207 8.48 14.29 -21.68
N ASP A 208 8.83 14.10 -20.41
CA ASP A 208 9.39 15.10 -19.52
C ASP A 208 10.36 14.48 -18.53
N LYS A 209 11.66 14.55 -18.83
CA LYS A 209 12.72 14.05 -17.94
C LYS A 209 12.80 14.82 -16.62
N ASN A 210 12.26 16.04 -16.58
CA ASN A 210 12.31 16.95 -15.44
C ASN A 210 11.00 16.97 -14.65
N TYR A 211 10.13 15.95 -14.80
CA TYR A 211 8.93 15.85 -13.99
C TYR A 211 9.23 16.00 -12.49
N SER A 212 8.27 16.57 -11.77
CA SER A 212 8.24 16.71 -10.31
C SER A 212 7.29 15.70 -9.68
N TYR A 213 7.46 15.46 -8.38
CA TYR A 213 6.50 14.74 -7.55
C TYR A 213 5.46 15.71 -6.99
N ALA A 214 4.27 15.22 -6.64
CA ALA A 214 3.27 16.02 -5.94
C ALA A 214 3.68 16.30 -4.49
N PHE A 215 4.31 15.31 -3.86
CA PHE A 215 4.82 15.40 -2.52
C PHE A 215 6.06 16.30 -2.44
N THR A 216 5.97 17.29 -1.56
CA THR A 216 7.09 18.14 -1.16
C THR A 216 7.30 17.89 0.34
N GLY A 217 8.36 17.15 0.65
CA GLY A 217 8.69 16.72 2.01
C GLY A 217 9.41 17.78 2.84
#